data_AF-A0A2M8ZC61-F1
#
_entry.id   AF-A0A2M8ZC61-F1
#
_cell.length_a   1.000
_cell.length_b   1.000
_cell.length_c   1.000
_cell.angle_alpha   90.00
_cell.angle_beta   90.00
_cell.angle_gamma   90.00
#
_symmetry.space_group_name_H-M   'P 1'
#
loop_
_entity.id
_entity.type
_entity.pdbx_description
1 polymer ?
#
loop_
_entity_poly.entity_id
_entity_poly.type
_entity_poly.pdbx_seq_one_letter_code
_entity_poly.pdbx_strand_id
1 'polypeptide(L)'
;MSVSVFMAILIAIVVSVVVAFIAWSAAITYRKNAYESKIGTAEEKSREIIDEALKTAETKKREALLEAKEESLKTKNELEKETRERRAELQRYERRVLSKEENLDKKSEVMEKREAGLAAREDALNKRNAEVESLYEKGIQELEKISGLTSEQAKEYLLKSVEDDVKHDTAKLIKELDNKAKEEAEKKAREYVVTAIQRCAADHVAETTVSVVQLPNDEMKGRIIGREGRNIRTLETLTGVELIIDDTPEAVVLSGFDPVRREVARIALERLIVDGRIHPARIEEMVEKAQKEVETNMREEGEAAALEVGIHGLHPELIRLLGKLRYRTSYGQNALKHSIEVAQLSGLLAGEIGLDIRMAKRAGLLHDIGKAVDHEMEGSHIQLGVELCKKYKESAIVLNTVESHHGDVEPQSLIACIVQAADTISAARPGARRETLETYTNRLKQLEDITNSFKGVDKSFAIQAGREVRIMVVPDQINDDDMVLLARDISKKIEESLEYPGQIKVNVIRESRVTDYAK
;
A
#
# COMPACT_ATOMS: atom_id res chain seq x y z
N MET A 1 -35.93 36.85 109.45
CA MET A 1 -35.44 35.53 108.98
C MET A 1 -34.58 34.93 110.07
N SER A 2 -34.90 33.72 110.51
CA SER A 2 -34.16 33.02 111.56
C SER A 2 -32.72 32.71 111.12
N VAL A 3 -31.79 32.73 112.08
CA VAL A 3 -30.36 32.41 111.90
C VAL A 3 -30.12 31.09 111.15
N SER A 4 -31.07 30.16 111.21
CA SER A 4 -31.07 28.88 110.47
C SER A 4 -31.06 29.03 108.95
N VAL A 5 -31.74 30.03 108.38
CA VAL A 5 -31.84 30.21 106.91
C VAL A 5 -30.51 30.75 106.35
N PHE A 6 -29.85 31.64 107.08
CA PHE A 6 -28.57 32.21 106.66
C PHE A 6 -27.45 31.17 106.66
N MET A 7 -27.45 30.27 107.66
CA MET A 7 -26.47 29.19 107.74
C MET A 7 -26.65 28.13 106.64
N ALA A 8 -27.90 27.83 106.26
CA ALA A 8 -28.18 26.93 105.14
C ALA A 8 -27.70 27.50 103.79
N ILE A 9 -27.88 28.81 103.56
CA ILE A 9 -27.39 29.49 102.36
C ILE A 9 -25.86 29.48 102.31
N LEU A 10 -25.19 29.73 103.44
CA LEU A 10 -23.72 29.71 103.51
C LEU A 10 -23.16 28.31 103.20
N ILE A 11 -23.77 27.26 103.75
CA ILE A 11 -23.39 25.87 103.46
C ILE A 11 -23.61 25.55 101.97
N ALA A 12 -24.74 25.94 101.40
CA ALA A 12 -25.02 25.72 99.97
C ALA A 12 -23.99 26.42 99.06
N ILE A 13 -23.58 27.65 99.41
CA ILE A 13 -22.54 28.39 98.68
C ILE A 13 -21.20 27.65 98.77
N VAL A 14 -20.76 27.25 99.98
CA VAL A 14 -19.50 26.53 100.15
C VAL A 14 -19.50 25.20 99.39
N VAL A 15 -20.59 24.43 99.47
CA VAL A 15 -20.72 23.16 98.73
C VAL A 15 -20.68 23.41 97.22
N SER A 16 -21.37 24.44 96.72
CA SER A 16 -21.35 24.77 95.28
C SER A 16 -19.96 25.17 94.77
N VAL A 17 -19.18 25.92 95.57
CA VAL A 17 -17.80 26.29 95.23
C VAL A 17 -16.89 25.07 95.23
N VAL A 18 -17.03 24.17 96.19
CA VAL A 18 -16.23 22.92 96.25
C VAL A 18 -16.57 22.01 95.07
N VAL A 19 -17.84 21.84 94.73
CA VAL A 19 -18.27 21.04 93.56
C VAL A 19 -17.77 21.67 92.26
N ALA A 20 -17.86 22.99 92.12
CA ALA A 20 -17.34 23.69 90.94
C ALA A 20 -15.81 23.53 90.79
N PHE A 21 -15.06 23.59 91.90
CA PHE A 21 -13.62 23.39 91.88
C PHE A 21 -13.23 21.95 91.49
N ILE A 22 -13.93 20.95 92.04
CA ILE A 22 -13.70 19.54 91.69
C ILE A 22 -14.05 19.28 90.22
N ALA A 23 -15.20 19.79 89.75
CA ALA A 23 -15.61 19.65 88.35
C ALA A 23 -14.64 20.35 87.39
N TRP A 24 -14.14 21.53 87.75
CA TRP A 24 -13.15 22.26 86.94
C TRP A 24 -11.81 21.52 86.87
N SER A 25 -11.33 21.00 87.99
CA SER A 25 -10.08 20.23 88.05
C SER A 25 -10.18 18.91 87.27
N ALA A 26 -11.31 18.20 87.39
CA ALA A 26 -11.59 17.00 86.60
C ALA A 26 -11.68 17.31 85.10
N ALA A 27 -12.34 18.42 84.71
CA ALA A 27 -12.44 18.84 83.31
C ALA A 27 -11.07 19.23 82.71
N ILE A 28 -10.21 19.92 83.46
CA ILE A 28 -8.85 20.25 83.02
C ILE A 28 -8.03 18.97 82.82
N THR A 29 -8.10 18.03 83.76
CA THR A 29 -7.35 16.78 83.69
C THR A 29 -7.80 15.91 82.53
N TYR A 30 -9.11 15.79 82.32
CA TYR A 30 -9.67 15.08 81.17
C TYR A 30 -9.26 15.73 79.84
N ARG A 31 -9.32 17.08 79.78
CA ARG A 31 -8.90 17.81 78.58
C ARG A 31 -7.40 17.60 78.31
N LYS A 32 -6.54 17.70 79.32
CA LYS A 32 -5.10 17.49 79.15
C LYS A 32 -4.78 16.09 78.61
N ASN A 33 -5.40 15.06 79.18
CA ASN A 33 -5.20 13.67 78.73
C ASN A 33 -5.76 13.43 77.31
N ALA A 34 -6.92 14.01 76.98
CA ALA A 34 -7.49 13.90 75.64
C ALA A 34 -6.66 14.62 74.56
N TYR A 35 -6.03 15.75 74.91
CA TYR A 35 -5.11 16.46 74.01
C TYR A 35 -3.79 15.72 73.85
N GLU A 36 -3.19 15.23 74.93
CA GLU A 36 -1.93 14.44 74.88
C GLU A 36 -2.12 13.13 74.08
N SER A 37 -3.26 12.45 74.23
CA SER A 37 -3.59 11.25 73.43
C SER A 37 -3.79 11.58 71.93
N LYS A 38 -4.45 12.70 71.61
CA LYS A 38 -4.62 13.13 70.20
C LYS A 38 -3.32 13.60 69.57
N ILE A 39 -2.42 14.24 70.34
CA ILE A 39 -1.11 14.69 69.84
C ILE A 39 -0.18 13.49 69.66
N GLY A 40 -0.11 12.57 70.63
CA GLY A 40 0.71 11.36 70.51
C GLY A 40 0.32 10.48 69.32
N THR A 41 -0.99 10.33 69.06
CA THR A 41 -1.48 9.59 67.88
C THR A 41 -1.25 10.32 66.56
N ALA A 42 -1.13 11.66 66.57
CA ALA A 42 -0.79 12.43 65.37
C ALA A 42 0.71 12.36 65.04
N GLU A 43 1.58 12.40 66.06
CA GLU A 43 3.03 12.24 65.89
C GLU A 43 3.39 10.84 65.42
N GLU A 44 2.75 9.80 65.98
CA GLU A 44 2.97 8.41 65.59
C GLU A 44 2.56 8.16 64.13
N LYS A 45 1.38 8.66 63.71
CA LYS A 45 0.95 8.59 62.30
C LYS A 45 1.85 9.38 61.37
N SER A 46 2.32 10.55 61.78
CA SER A 46 3.27 11.33 60.97
C SER A 46 4.57 10.58 60.76
N ARG A 47 5.05 9.87 61.80
CA ARG A 47 6.25 9.05 61.71
C ARG A 47 6.05 7.83 60.82
N GLU A 48 4.91 7.15 60.94
CA GLU A 48 4.55 6.04 60.05
C GLU A 48 4.51 6.46 58.57
N ILE A 49 3.90 7.62 58.26
CA ILE A 49 3.84 8.15 56.89
C ILE A 49 5.25 8.44 56.35
N ILE A 50 6.13 9.01 57.18
CA ILE A 50 7.51 9.29 56.78
C ILE A 50 8.29 8.00 56.55
N ASP A 51 8.18 7.01 57.44
CA ASP A 51 8.86 5.73 57.30
C ASP A 51 8.35 4.94 56.09
N GLU A 52 7.04 4.98 55.82
CA GLU A 52 6.44 4.39 54.62
C GLU A 52 6.94 5.09 53.36
N ALA A 53 6.94 6.43 53.33
CA ALA A 53 7.44 7.20 52.20
C ALA A 53 8.94 6.93 51.92
N LEU A 54 9.76 6.82 52.97
CA LEU A 54 11.18 6.47 52.85
C LEU A 54 11.36 5.06 52.29
N LYS A 55 10.57 4.09 52.77
CA LYS A 55 10.62 2.71 52.27
C LYS A 55 10.20 2.64 50.81
N THR A 56 9.13 3.32 50.41
CA THR A 56 8.68 3.39 49.01
C THR A 56 9.68 4.12 48.12
N ALA A 57 10.34 5.17 48.63
CA ALA A 57 11.40 5.85 47.89
C ALA A 57 12.61 4.94 47.67
N GLU A 58 12.99 4.14 48.67
CA GLU A 58 14.09 3.19 48.55
C GLU A 58 13.75 2.04 47.57
N THR A 59 12.52 1.52 47.60
CA THR A 59 12.10 0.49 46.62
C THR A 59 12.08 1.05 45.20
N LYS A 60 11.48 2.22 44.98
CA LYS A 60 11.47 2.88 43.66
C LYS A 60 12.88 3.16 43.14
N LYS A 61 13.80 3.59 44.02
CA LYS A 61 15.20 3.80 43.64
C LYS A 61 15.87 2.49 43.21
N ARG A 62 15.61 1.39 43.93
CA ARG A 62 16.16 0.07 43.57
C ARG A 62 15.58 -0.45 42.26
N GLU A 63 14.27 -0.31 42.05
CA GLU A 63 13.59 -0.67 40.80
C GLU A 63 14.16 0.12 39.61
N ALA A 64 14.24 1.45 39.72
CA ALA A 64 14.82 2.28 38.66
C ALA A 64 16.29 1.94 38.35
N LEU A 65 17.08 1.58 39.36
CA LEU A 65 18.47 1.14 39.16
C LEU A 65 18.56 -0.24 38.49
N LEU A 66 17.61 -1.14 38.78
CA LEU A 66 17.53 -2.45 38.13
C LEU A 66 17.11 -2.31 36.67
N GLU A 67 16.07 -1.52 36.39
CA GLU A 67 15.61 -1.24 35.03
C GLU A 67 16.73 -0.61 34.19
N ALA A 68 17.43 0.40 34.70
CA ALA A 68 18.56 1.01 34.01
C ALA A 68 19.69 0.01 33.74
N LYS A 69 19.90 -0.96 34.64
CA LYS A 69 20.92 -2.00 34.48
C LYS A 69 20.49 -3.05 33.45
N GLU A 70 19.22 -3.43 33.44
CA GLU A 70 18.65 -4.35 32.43
C GLU A 70 18.69 -3.72 31.03
N GLU A 71 18.30 -2.46 30.91
CA GLU A 71 18.37 -1.72 29.65
C GLU A 71 19.82 -1.62 29.16
N SER A 72 20.75 -1.25 30.05
CA SER A 72 22.19 -1.19 29.70
C SER A 72 22.74 -2.54 29.22
N LEU A 73 22.36 -3.65 29.86
CA LEU A 73 22.75 -4.99 29.43
C LEU A 73 22.13 -5.37 28.09
N LYS A 74 20.87 -5.00 27.87
CA LYS A 74 20.18 -5.26 26.61
C LYS A 74 20.82 -4.49 25.46
N THR A 75 21.07 -3.19 25.63
CA THR A 75 21.78 -2.36 24.64
C THR A 75 23.17 -2.90 24.35
N LYS A 76 23.91 -3.35 25.38
CA LYS A 76 25.23 -3.95 25.21
C LYS A 76 25.17 -5.25 24.38
N ASN A 77 24.21 -6.12 24.66
CA ASN A 77 24.02 -7.36 23.90
C ASN A 77 23.62 -7.11 22.44
N GLU A 78 22.77 -6.11 22.19
CA GLU A 78 22.40 -5.68 20.84
C GLU A 78 23.61 -5.15 20.06
N LEU A 79 24.43 -4.29 20.67
CA LEU A 79 25.67 -3.78 20.09
C LEU A 79 26.68 -4.89 19.81
N GLU A 80 26.84 -5.86 20.72
CA GLU A 80 27.72 -7.02 20.50
C GLU A 80 27.25 -7.90 19.34
N LYS A 81 25.92 -8.08 19.19
CA LYS A 81 25.32 -8.81 18.08
C LYS A 81 25.54 -8.07 16.75
N GLU A 82 25.25 -6.78 16.69
CA GLU A 82 25.47 -5.95 15.49
C GLU A 82 26.95 -5.96 15.09
N THR A 83 27.86 -5.81 16.06
CA THR A 83 29.31 -5.85 15.80
C THR A 83 29.75 -7.21 15.25
N ARG A 84 29.17 -8.30 15.76
CA ARG A 84 29.47 -9.66 15.26
C ARG A 84 28.96 -9.86 13.84
N GLU A 85 27.75 -9.40 13.53
CA GLU A 85 27.16 -9.46 12.19
C GLU A 85 27.97 -8.62 11.20
N ARG A 86 28.33 -7.39 11.57
CA ARG A 86 29.18 -6.49 10.76
C ARG A 86 30.54 -7.11 10.46
N ARG A 87 31.18 -7.75 11.45
CA ARG A 87 32.45 -8.47 11.26
C ARG A 87 32.31 -9.65 10.31
N ALA A 88 31.23 -10.42 10.42
CA ALA A 88 30.97 -11.55 9.53
C ALA A 88 30.73 -11.08 8.09
N GLU A 89 30.03 -9.96 7.91
CA GLU A 89 29.81 -9.36 6.60
C GLU A 89 31.12 -8.84 5.98
N LEU A 90 31.93 -8.12 6.74
CA LEU A 90 33.26 -7.66 6.29
C LEU A 90 34.14 -8.84 5.85
N GLN A 91 34.15 -9.93 6.61
CA GLN A 91 34.93 -11.12 6.24
C GLN A 91 34.43 -11.79 4.95
N ARG A 92 33.13 -11.71 4.65
CA ARG A 92 32.58 -12.17 3.36
C ARG A 92 32.98 -11.26 2.21
N TYR A 93 32.98 -9.94 2.42
CA TYR A 93 33.45 -8.99 1.42
C TYR A 93 34.93 -9.19 1.11
N GLU A 94 35.77 -9.35 2.14
CA GLU A 94 37.20 -9.59 2.00
C GLU A 94 37.50 -10.85 1.16
N ARG A 95 36.83 -11.97 1.44
CA ARG A 95 36.95 -13.19 0.61
C ARG A 95 36.52 -12.98 -0.84
N ARG A 96 35.46 -12.18 -1.07
CA ARG A 96 34.98 -11.87 -2.42
C ARG A 96 35.97 -10.98 -3.18
N VAL A 97 36.64 -10.05 -2.50
CA VAL A 97 37.68 -9.21 -3.09
C VAL A 97 38.90 -10.05 -3.46
N LEU A 98 39.40 -10.88 -2.53
CA LEU A 98 40.51 -11.79 -2.80
C LEU A 98 40.24 -12.73 -3.99
N SER A 99 39.02 -13.29 -4.07
CA SER A 99 38.64 -14.12 -5.22
C SER A 99 38.57 -13.34 -6.53
N LYS A 100 38.22 -12.05 -6.49
CA LYS A 100 38.26 -11.19 -7.68
C LYS A 100 39.69 -10.86 -8.10
N GLU A 101 40.58 -10.59 -7.14
CA GLU A 101 42.00 -10.36 -7.39
C GLU A 101 42.65 -11.58 -8.04
N GLU A 102 42.47 -12.78 -7.48
CA GLU A 102 43.00 -14.02 -8.08
C GLU A 102 42.47 -14.27 -9.51
N ASN A 103 41.21 -13.92 -9.78
CA ASN A 103 40.64 -14.05 -11.11
C ASN A 103 41.17 -12.98 -12.09
N LEU A 104 41.49 -11.79 -11.60
CA LEU A 104 42.13 -10.73 -12.37
C LEU A 104 43.55 -11.12 -12.74
N ASP A 105 44.33 -11.64 -11.81
CA ASP A 105 45.70 -12.12 -12.07
C ASP A 105 45.71 -13.23 -13.13
N LYS A 106 44.81 -14.23 -13.00
CA LYS A 106 44.65 -15.28 -14.01
C LYS A 106 44.28 -14.72 -15.39
N LYS A 107 43.41 -13.71 -15.44
CA LYS A 107 43.06 -13.05 -16.71
C LYS A 107 44.24 -12.27 -17.27
N SER A 108 45.04 -11.64 -16.43
CA SER A 108 46.24 -10.91 -16.83
C SER A 108 47.25 -11.86 -17.46
N GLU A 109 47.54 -13.00 -16.84
CA GLU A 109 48.42 -14.02 -17.41
C GLU A 109 47.92 -14.57 -18.76
N VAL A 110 46.61 -14.76 -18.90
CA VAL A 110 46.01 -15.19 -20.16
C VAL A 110 46.12 -14.11 -21.23
N MET A 111 45.94 -12.84 -20.86
CA MET A 111 46.11 -11.70 -21.77
C MET A 111 47.56 -11.58 -22.23
N GLU A 112 48.53 -11.65 -21.33
CA GLU A 112 49.96 -11.62 -21.66
C GLU A 112 50.35 -12.76 -22.62
N LYS A 113 49.88 -13.99 -22.36
CA LYS A 113 50.11 -15.12 -23.29
C LYS A 113 49.49 -14.87 -24.66
N ARG A 114 48.32 -14.24 -24.71
CA ARG A 114 47.63 -13.93 -25.96
C ARG A 114 48.35 -12.81 -26.72
N GLU A 115 48.86 -11.81 -26.00
CA GLU A 115 49.62 -10.68 -26.55
C GLU A 115 50.96 -11.16 -27.12
N ALA A 116 51.69 -12.01 -26.39
CA ALA A 116 52.88 -12.69 -26.90
C ALA A 116 52.57 -13.55 -28.14
N GLY A 117 51.43 -14.25 -28.14
CA GLY A 117 50.97 -15.03 -29.29
C GLY A 117 50.61 -14.16 -30.50
N LEU A 118 50.02 -12.99 -30.28
CA LEU A 118 49.70 -12.02 -31.32
C LEU A 118 50.97 -11.38 -31.89
N ALA A 119 51.91 -10.97 -31.05
CA ALA A 119 53.20 -10.43 -31.47
C ALA A 119 53.97 -11.44 -32.33
N ALA A 120 54.01 -12.71 -31.94
CA ALA A 120 54.63 -13.76 -32.76
C ALA A 120 53.92 -13.96 -34.13
N ARG A 121 52.59 -13.79 -34.15
CA ARG A 121 51.79 -13.89 -35.38
C ARG A 121 51.98 -12.69 -36.29
N GLU A 122 52.08 -11.50 -35.72
CA GLU A 122 52.38 -10.25 -36.41
C GLU A 122 53.78 -10.31 -37.03
N ASP A 123 54.77 -10.81 -36.30
CA ASP A 123 56.13 -10.98 -36.81
C ASP A 123 56.19 -12.02 -37.94
N ALA A 124 55.42 -13.11 -37.84
CA ALA A 124 55.26 -14.08 -38.92
C ALA A 124 54.51 -13.50 -40.14
N LEU A 125 53.50 -12.67 -39.91
CA LEU A 125 52.77 -11.95 -40.95
C LEU A 125 53.66 -10.94 -41.66
N ASN A 126 54.49 -10.18 -40.93
CA ASN A 126 55.43 -9.23 -41.50
C ASN A 126 56.47 -9.93 -42.38
N LYS A 127 57.01 -11.08 -41.95
CA LYS A 127 57.89 -11.91 -42.78
C LYS A 127 57.18 -12.40 -44.04
N ARG A 128 55.94 -12.85 -43.91
CA ARG A 128 55.14 -13.35 -45.04
C ARG A 128 54.74 -12.22 -45.99
N ASN A 129 54.44 -11.04 -45.48
CA ASN A 129 54.17 -9.85 -46.27
C ASN A 129 55.43 -9.43 -47.03
N ALA A 130 56.61 -9.43 -46.40
CA ALA A 130 57.87 -9.17 -47.10
C ALA A 130 58.16 -10.21 -48.20
N GLU A 131 57.85 -11.50 -47.97
CA GLU A 131 57.92 -12.53 -49.01
C GLU A 131 56.90 -12.30 -50.13
N VAL A 132 55.66 -11.96 -49.79
CA VAL A 132 54.59 -11.66 -50.75
C VAL A 132 54.94 -10.43 -51.57
N GLU A 133 55.50 -9.39 -50.96
CA GLU A 133 55.92 -8.16 -51.63
C GLU A 133 57.09 -8.43 -52.58
N SER A 134 58.06 -9.27 -52.17
CA SER A 134 59.11 -9.77 -53.07
C SER A 134 58.56 -10.62 -54.23
N LEU A 135 57.58 -11.47 -53.97
CA LEU A 135 56.90 -12.27 -55.00
C LEU A 135 56.02 -11.41 -55.90
N TYR A 136 55.44 -10.33 -55.37
CA TYR A 136 54.62 -9.37 -56.08
C TYR A 136 55.49 -8.49 -56.99
N GLU A 137 56.66 -8.04 -56.55
CA GLU A 137 57.64 -7.37 -57.42
C GLU A 137 58.13 -8.28 -58.55
N LYS A 138 58.42 -9.56 -58.25
CA LYS A 138 58.75 -10.57 -59.28
C LYS A 138 57.57 -10.83 -60.22
N GLY A 139 56.36 -10.85 -59.68
CA GLY A 139 55.11 -11.00 -60.42
C GLY A 139 54.82 -9.81 -61.31
N ILE A 140 55.11 -8.58 -60.87
CA ILE A 140 55.04 -7.35 -61.67
C ILE A 140 56.06 -7.40 -62.80
N GLN A 141 57.31 -7.82 -62.55
CA GLN A 141 58.33 -7.95 -63.61
C GLN A 141 57.99 -9.03 -64.65
N GLU A 142 57.31 -10.11 -64.24
CA GLU A 142 56.78 -11.14 -65.14
C GLU A 142 55.48 -10.71 -65.84
N LEU A 143 54.60 -9.96 -65.17
CA LEU A 143 53.37 -9.37 -65.75
C LEU A 143 53.69 -8.23 -66.72
N GLU A 144 54.75 -7.45 -66.49
CA GLU A 144 55.31 -6.47 -67.43
C GLU A 144 55.87 -7.17 -68.69
N LYS A 145 56.31 -8.44 -68.57
CA LYS A 145 56.72 -9.27 -69.70
C LYS A 145 55.56 -9.98 -70.41
N ILE A 146 54.48 -10.31 -69.70
CA ILE A 146 53.44 -11.24 -70.19
C ILE A 146 52.10 -10.58 -70.47
N SER A 147 51.73 -9.51 -69.78
CA SER A 147 50.37 -8.95 -69.88
C SER A 147 50.33 -7.73 -70.81
N GLY A 148 49.86 -7.96 -72.03
CA GLY A 148 49.39 -6.91 -72.95
C GLY A 148 48.10 -6.23 -72.48
N LEU A 149 48.02 -5.87 -71.19
CA LEU A 149 46.98 -5.01 -70.62
C LEU A 149 47.60 -3.63 -70.36
N THR A 150 46.85 -2.58 -70.67
CA THR A 150 47.30 -1.21 -70.37
C THR A 150 47.18 -0.95 -68.87
N SER A 151 48.11 -0.19 -68.30
CA SER A 151 48.17 0.15 -66.86
C SER A 151 46.83 0.70 -66.30
N GLU A 152 46.04 1.37 -67.15
CA GLU A 152 44.72 1.89 -66.82
C GLU A 152 43.68 0.80 -66.54
N GLN A 153 43.67 -0.30 -67.31
CA GLN A 153 42.69 -1.38 -67.16
C GLN A 153 42.91 -2.19 -65.87
N ALA A 154 44.18 -2.40 -65.48
CA ALA A 154 44.51 -3.06 -64.22
C ALA A 154 44.13 -2.20 -63.01
N LYS A 155 44.33 -0.88 -63.10
CA LYS A 155 43.96 0.07 -62.05
C LYS A 155 42.45 0.13 -61.85
N GLU A 156 41.68 0.11 -62.92
CA GLU A 156 40.21 0.18 -62.87
C GLU A 156 39.59 -1.09 -62.25
N TYR A 157 40.12 -2.27 -62.57
CA TYR A 157 39.68 -3.52 -61.94
C TYR A 157 40.00 -3.56 -60.44
N LEU A 158 41.19 -3.09 -60.05
CA LEU A 158 41.63 -3.07 -58.66
C LEU A 158 40.81 -2.05 -57.82
N LEU A 159 40.55 -0.87 -58.38
CA LEU A 159 39.68 0.14 -57.74
C LEU A 159 38.27 -0.39 -57.51
N LYS A 160 37.72 -1.15 -58.46
CA LYS A 160 36.37 -1.72 -58.36
C LYS A 160 36.27 -2.82 -57.29
N SER A 161 37.30 -3.67 -57.18
CA SER A 161 37.38 -4.68 -56.11
C SER A 161 37.46 -4.02 -54.73
N VAL A 162 38.25 -2.96 -54.58
CA VAL A 162 38.37 -2.22 -53.32
C VAL A 162 37.06 -1.50 -52.97
N GLU A 163 36.36 -0.92 -53.94
CA GLU A 163 35.05 -0.31 -53.70
C GLU A 163 34.01 -1.31 -53.15
N ASP A 164 33.96 -2.53 -53.69
CA ASP A 164 32.99 -3.54 -53.27
C ASP A 164 33.32 -4.09 -51.87
N ASP A 165 34.61 -4.30 -51.55
CA ASP A 165 35.06 -4.68 -50.20
C ASP A 165 34.76 -3.58 -49.17
N VAL A 166 35.04 -2.31 -49.51
CA VAL A 166 34.76 -1.16 -48.64
C VAL A 166 33.26 -1.01 -48.39
N LYS A 167 32.40 -1.23 -49.41
CA LYS A 167 30.93 -1.20 -49.22
C LYS A 167 30.46 -2.27 -48.24
N HIS A 168 30.98 -3.49 -48.35
CA HIS A 168 30.61 -4.60 -47.46
C HIS A 168 31.04 -4.33 -46.02
N ASP A 169 32.28 -3.86 -45.82
CA ASP A 169 32.79 -3.56 -44.49
C ASP A 169 32.13 -2.34 -43.87
N THR A 170 31.78 -1.32 -44.68
CA THR A 170 30.98 -0.18 -44.23
C THR A 170 29.58 -0.61 -43.81
N ALA A 171 28.92 -1.51 -44.57
CA ALA A 171 27.61 -2.04 -44.21
C ALA A 171 27.63 -2.84 -42.90
N LYS A 172 28.68 -3.66 -42.68
CA LYS A 172 28.90 -4.35 -41.40
C LYS A 172 29.12 -3.37 -40.26
N LEU A 173 29.96 -2.36 -40.45
CA LEU A 173 30.25 -1.33 -39.45
C LEU A 173 28.97 -0.56 -39.07
N ILE A 174 28.16 -0.16 -40.05
CA ILE A 174 26.87 0.50 -39.80
C ILE A 174 25.96 -0.40 -38.97
N LYS A 175 25.87 -1.70 -39.30
CA LYS A 175 25.04 -2.65 -38.55
C LYS A 175 25.55 -2.87 -37.12
N GLU A 176 26.86 -2.97 -36.93
CA GLU A 176 27.46 -3.06 -35.58
C GLU A 176 27.21 -1.78 -34.77
N LEU A 177 27.35 -0.61 -35.38
CA LEU A 177 27.09 0.67 -34.71
C LEU A 177 25.61 0.83 -34.36
N ASP A 178 24.68 0.42 -35.23
CA ASP A 178 23.24 0.45 -34.96
C ASP A 178 22.87 -0.51 -33.81
N ASN A 179 23.46 -1.72 -33.80
CA ASN A 179 23.27 -2.67 -32.71
C ASN A 179 23.83 -2.13 -31.38
N LYS A 180 25.04 -1.56 -31.39
CA LYS A 180 25.63 -0.92 -30.19
C LYS A 180 24.77 0.24 -29.69
N ALA A 181 24.27 1.08 -30.60
CA ALA A 181 23.37 2.18 -30.23
C ALA A 181 22.07 1.66 -29.59
N LYS A 182 21.49 0.58 -30.11
CA LYS A 182 20.32 -0.08 -29.52
C LYS A 182 20.61 -0.67 -28.14
N GLU A 183 21.71 -1.38 -27.98
CA GLU A 183 22.13 -1.95 -26.68
C GLU A 183 22.39 -0.85 -25.64
N GLU A 184 23.06 0.23 -26.01
CA GLU A 184 23.30 1.38 -25.15
C GLU A 184 22.00 2.11 -24.79
N ALA A 185 21.09 2.28 -25.75
CA ALA A 185 19.77 2.88 -25.51
C ALA A 185 18.95 2.04 -24.52
N GLU A 186 18.93 0.72 -24.67
CA GLU A 186 18.22 -0.18 -23.76
C GLU A 186 18.82 -0.13 -22.35
N LYS A 187 20.15 -0.05 -22.24
CA LYS A 187 20.84 0.12 -20.95
C LYS A 187 20.45 1.44 -20.27
N LYS A 188 20.49 2.56 -21.00
CA LYS A 188 20.10 3.88 -20.48
C LYS A 188 18.61 3.93 -20.09
N ALA A 189 17.73 3.35 -20.91
CA ALA A 189 16.30 3.28 -20.61
C ALA A 189 16.03 2.55 -19.29
N ARG A 190 16.69 1.41 -19.05
CA ARG A 190 16.62 0.70 -17.76
C ARG A 190 17.11 1.57 -16.60
N GLU A 191 18.22 2.29 -16.78
CA GLU A 191 18.79 3.17 -15.75
C GLU A 191 17.85 4.32 -15.38
N TYR A 192 17.22 4.96 -16.36
CA TYR A 192 16.23 6.02 -16.14
C TYR A 192 14.98 5.51 -15.41
N VAL A 193 14.45 4.36 -15.82
CA VAL A 193 13.28 3.74 -15.17
C VAL A 193 13.60 3.37 -13.71
N VAL A 194 14.75 2.73 -13.47
CA VAL A 194 15.16 2.34 -12.11
C VAL A 194 15.35 3.57 -11.22
N THR A 195 15.98 4.61 -11.74
CA THR A 195 16.23 5.86 -11.00
C THR A 195 14.92 6.59 -10.70
N ALA A 196 13.98 6.63 -11.66
CA ALA A 196 12.66 7.21 -11.46
C ALA A 196 11.88 6.45 -10.37
N ILE A 197 11.89 5.11 -10.40
CA ILE A 197 11.24 4.27 -9.37
C ILE A 197 11.86 4.50 -7.99
N GLN A 198 13.20 4.49 -7.89
CA GLN A 198 13.91 4.69 -6.62
C GLN A 198 13.61 6.04 -5.97
N ARG A 199 13.48 7.09 -6.78
CA ARG A 199 13.12 8.43 -6.30
C ARG A 199 11.65 8.56 -5.92
N CYS A 200 10.79 7.72 -6.47
CA CYS A 200 9.34 7.71 -6.24
C CYS A 200 8.92 6.64 -5.21
N ALA A 201 9.72 6.42 -4.15
CA ALA A 201 9.40 5.48 -3.08
C ALA A 201 8.30 6.06 -2.17
N ALA A 202 7.04 5.88 -2.55
CA ALA A 202 5.89 6.14 -1.69
C ALA A 202 5.49 4.87 -0.93
N ASP A 203 5.36 4.97 0.39
CA ASP A 203 4.75 3.91 1.21
C ASP A 203 3.25 3.86 0.91
N HIS A 204 2.73 2.69 0.48
CA HIS A 204 1.30 2.50 0.31
C HIS A 204 0.76 1.38 1.18
N VAL A 205 -0.26 1.73 1.95
CA VAL A 205 -1.16 0.80 2.63
C VAL A 205 -2.35 0.57 1.70
N ALA A 206 -2.66 -0.68 1.40
CA ALA A 206 -3.89 -1.04 0.68
C ALA A 206 -5.10 -0.61 1.52
N GLU A 207 -5.93 0.28 0.98
CA GLU A 207 -7.16 0.72 1.65
C GLU A 207 -8.29 -0.29 1.34
N THR A 208 -9.04 -0.68 2.38
CA THR A 208 -10.15 -1.64 2.26
C THR A 208 -11.38 -0.97 1.65
N THR A 209 -12.09 -1.66 0.76
CA THR A 209 -13.32 -1.18 0.10
C THR A 209 -14.53 -1.04 1.03
N VAL A 210 -14.38 -1.38 2.31
CA VAL A 210 -15.43 -1.37 3.32
C VAL A 210 -15.07 -0.37 4.39
N SER A 211 -15.97 0.58 4.66
CA SER A 211 -15.83 1.53 5.76
C SER A 211 -16.54 0.94 6.98
N VAL A 212 -15.76 0.57 8.00
CA VAL A 212 -16.27 0.07 9.27
C VAL A 212 -16.24 1.19 10.29
N VAL A 213 -17.38 1.49 10.90
CA VAL A 213 -17.47 2.44 12.02
C VAL A 213 -17.58 1.66 13.31
N GLN A 214 -16.65 1.91 14.24
CA GLN A 214 -16.69 1.32 15.57
C GLN A 214 -17.68 2.07 16.46
N LEU A 215 -18.51 1.31 17.17
CA LEU A 215 -19.47 1.81 18.13
C LEU A 215 -18.92 1.65 19.56
N PRO A 216 -19.15 2.60 20.46
CA PRO A 216 -18.66 2.52 21.83
C PRO A 216 -19.41 1.50 22.70
N ASN A 217 -20.62 1.08 22.30
CA ASN A 217 -21.40 0.00 22.93
C ASN A 217 -22.61 -0.40 22.06
N ASP A 218 -23.25 -1.53 22.40
CA ASP A 218 -24.46 -2.01 21.73
C ASP A 218 -25.70 -1.14 21.98
N GLU A 219 -25.71 -0.32 23.03
CA GLU A 219 -26.78 0.66 23.26
C GLU A 219 -26.82 1.69 22.12
N MET A 220 -25.65 2.14 21.66
CA MET A 220 -25.53 3.03 20.51
C MET A 220 -25.99 2.37 19.22
N LYS A 221 -25.72 1.06 19.05
CA LYS A 221 -26.26 0.25 17.93
C LYS A 221 -27.78 0.31 17.91
N GLY A 222 -28.43 0.14 19.07
CA GLY A 222 -29.88 0.26 19.22
C GLY A 222 -30.43 1.66 18.91
N ARG A 223 -29.71 2.73 19.29
CA ARG A 223 -30.09 4.12 18.97
C ARG A 223 -29.93 4.46 17.49
N ILE A 224 -28.92 3.91 16.82
CA ILE A 224 -28.69 4.07 15.37
C ILE A 224 -29.81 3.40 14.57
N ILE A 225 -30.25 2.20 14.98
CA ILE A 225 -31.43 1.54 14.37
C ILE A 225 -32.69 2.39 14.64
N GLY A 226 -32.90 2.78 15.89
CA GLY A 226 -34.10 3.49 16.33
C GLY A 226 -35.34 2.58 16.36
N ARG A 227 -36.46 3.11 16.88
CA ARG A 227 -37.73 2.36 16.93
C ARG A 227 -38.18 2.02 15.51
N GLU A 228 -38.42 0.74 15.24
CA GLU A 228 -38.83 0.22 13.92
C GLU A 228 -37.84 0.51 12.76
N GLY A 229 -36.57 0.76 13.07
CA GLY A 229 -35.57 1.10 12.05
C GLY A 229 -35.73 2.52 11.48
N ARG A 230 -36.47 3.41 12.17
CA ARG A 230 -36.73 4.77 11.67
C ARG A 230 -35.45 5.59 11.47
N ASN A 231 -34.48 5.47 12.37
CA ASN A 231 -33.26 6.27 12.33
C ASN A 231 -32.33 5.78 11.23
N ILE A 232 -32.10 4.47 11.15
CA ILE A 232 -31.30 3.86 10.08
C ILE A 232 -31.88 4.19 8.70
N ARG A 233 -33.18 4.00 8.47
CA ARG A 233 -33.83 4.36 7.20
C ARG A 233 -33.70 5.83 6.85
N THR A 234 -33.76 6.72 7.84
CA THR A 234 -33.59 8.16 7.61
C THR A 234 -32.17 8.45 7.12
N LEU A 235 -31.15 7.87 7.77
CA LEU A 235 -29.76 8.04 7.36
C LEU A 235 -29.50 7.41 5.97
N GLU A 236 -30.02 6.21 5.71
CA GLU A 236 -29.91 5.54 4.41
C GLU A 236 -30.60 6.33 3.30
N THR A 237 -31.77 6.91 3.55
CA THR A 237 -32.49 7.72 2.56
C THR A 237 -31.77 9.03 2.25
N LEU A 238 -31.20 9.67 3.27
CA LEU A 238 -30.49 10.95 3.11
C LEU A 238 -29.11 10.80 2.47
N THR A 239 -28.41 9.70 2.76
CA THR A 239 -27.05 9.46 2.25
C THR A 239 -27.03 8.59 0.99
N GLY A 240 -28.05 7.75 0.76
CA GLY A 240 -28.08 6.74 -0.30
C GLY A 240 -27.11 5.59 -0.07
N VAL A 241 -26.70 5.33 1.18
CA VAL A 241 -25.77 4.27 1.60
C VAL A 241 -26.54 3.30 2.50
N GLU A 242 -26.36 2.00 2.29
CA GLU A 242 -26.97 0.95 3.11
C GLU A 242 -26.11 0.68 4.36
N LEU A 243 -26.76 0.63 5.53
CA LEU A 243 -26.08 0.33 6.79
C LEU A 243 -26.30 -1.13 7.15
N ILE A 244 -25.27 -1.95 7.01
CA ILE A 244 -25.33 -3.36 7.37
C ILE A 244 -24.98 -3.49 8.85
N ILE A 245 -25.99 -3.91 9.62
CA ILE A 245 -25.89 -4.18 11.05
C ILE A 245 -26.04 -5.69 11.25
N ASP A 246 -24.92 -6.37 11.44
CA ASP A 246 -24.85 -7.82 11.63
C ASP A 246 -24.63 -8.19 13.12
N ASP A 247 -24.53 -9.47 13.45
CA ASP A 247 -24.24 -10.00 14.79
C ASP A 247 -22.83 -9.64 15.31
N THR A 248 -22.02 -8.94 14.50
CA THR A 248 -20.73 -8.41 14.93
C THR A 248 -20.96 -7.36 16.05
N PRO A 249 -20.39 -7.55 17.26
CA PRO A 249 -20.52 -6.60 18.35
C PRO A 249 -19.79 -5.30 18.00
N GLU A 250 -20.33 -4.16 18.47
CA GLU A 250 -19.64 -2.86 18.44
C GLU A 250 -19.19 -2.34 17.06
N ALA A 251 -19.77 -2.83 15.95
CA ALA A 251 -19.42 -2.36 14.61
C ALA A 251 -20.63 -2.22 13.69
N VAL A 252 -20.59 -1.22 12.82
CA VAL A 252 -21.54 -1.02 11.72
C VAL A 252 -20.77 -0.91 10.40
N VAL A 253 -21.25 -1.63 9.40
CA VAL A 253 -20.64 -1.68 8.08
C VAL A 253 -21.41 -0.78 7.12
N LEU A 254 -20.71 0.16 6.47
CA LEU A 254 -21.29 1.04 5.45
C LEU A 254 -21.09 0.43 4.06
N SER A 255 -22.18 0.13 3.38
CA SER A 255 -22.21 -0.44 2.04
C SER A 255 -22.83 0.55 1.05
N GLY A 256 -22.15 0.83 -0.05
CA GLY A 256 -22.67 1.74 -1.08
C GLY A 256 -21.69 1.89 -2.22
N PHE A 257 -22.19 2.04 -3.45
CA PHE A 257 -21.34 2.11 -4.65
C PHE A 257 -20.59 3.44 -4.79
N ASP A 258 -21.19 4.54 -4.33
CA ASP A 258 -20.58 5.87 -4.36
C ASP A 258 -19.68 6.08 -3.13
N PRO A 259 -18.35 6.20 -3.30
CA PRO A 259 -17.44 6.35 -2.18
C PRO A 259 -17.57 7.69 -1.45
N VAL A 260 -17.99 8.76 -2.14
CA VAL A 260 -18.19 10.07 -1.52
C VAL A 260 -19.38 10.01 -0.58
N ARG A 261 -20.48 9.39 -1.01
CA ARG A 261 -21.65 9.18 -0.15
C ARG A 261 -21.32 8.31 1.05
N ARG A 262 -20.50 7.28 0.87
CA ARG A 262 -20.03 6.40 1.96
C ARG A 262 -19.25 7.19 3.01
N GLU A 263 -18.40 8.12 2.57
CA GLU A 263 -17.65 8.98 3.47
C GLU A 263 -18.56 9.98 4.20
N VAL A 264 -19.51 10.59 3.50
CA VAL A 264 -20.52 11.47 4.14
C VAL A 264 -21.28 10.70 5.22
N ALA A 265 -21.70 9.47 4.94
CA ALA A 265 -22.38 8.61 5.90
C ALA A 265 -21.48 8.27 7.11
N ARG A 266 -20.20 7.99 6.87
CA ARG A 266 -19.20 7.72 7.92
C ARG A 266 -19.06 8.91 8.88
N ILE A 267 -18.80 10.11 8.35
CA ILE A 267 -18.61 11.33 9.14
C ILE A 267 -19.91 11.70 9.87
N ALA A 268 -21.05 11.59 9.20
CA ALA A 268 -22.34 11.85 9.83
C ALA A 268 -22.59 10.88 11.01
N LEU A 269 -22.28 9.59 10.83
CA LEU A 269 -22.45 8.58 11.88
C LEU A 269 -21.49 8.81 13.06
N GLU A 270 -20.22 9.10 12.81
CA GLU A 270 -19.24 9.43 13.85
C GLU A 270 -19.69 10.64 14.69
N ARG A 271 -20.20 11.70 14.04
CA ARG A 271 -20.73 12.87 14.74
C ARG A 271 -21.98 12.56 15.55
N LEU A 272 -22.90 11.76 15.01
CA LEU A 272 -24.09 11.31 15.73
C LEU A 272 -23.73 10.46 16.96
N ILE A 273 -22.66 9.67 16.87
CA ILE A 273 -22.14 8.89 17.99
C ILE A 273 -21.60 9.80 19.09
N VAL A 274 -20.78 10.78 18.74
CA VAL A 274 -20.20 11.76 19.70
C VAL A 274 -21.30 12.60 20.36
N ASP A 275 -22.32 13.02 19.61
CA ASP A 275 -23.44 13.81 20.11
C ASP A 275 -24.42 12.99 20.99
N GLY A 276 -24.46 11.66 20.79
CA GLY A 276 -25.29 10.72 21.58
C GLY A 276 -26.81 10.83 21.36
N ARG A 277 -27.27 11.80 20.54
CA ARG A 277 -28.67 12.05 20.20
C ARG A 277 -28.94 11.69 18.74
N ILE A 278 -29.71 10.61 18.54
CA ILE A 278 -30.00 10.08 17.20
C ILE A 278 -31.51 10.13 16.96
N HIS A 279 -31.96 11.14 16.23
CA HIS A 279 -33.35 11.30 15.78
C HIS A 279 -33.39 11.97 14.40
N PRO A 280 -34.47 11.84 13.61
CA PRO A 280 -34.48 12.23 12.20
C PRO A 280 -33.99 13.65 11.90
N ALA A 281 -34.48 14.67 12.62
CA ALA A 281 -34.05 16.06 12.41
C ALA A 281 -32.55 16.28 12.68
N ARG A 282 -31.95 15.53 13.61
CA ARG A 282 -30.53 15.64 13.92
C ARG A 282 -29.67 14.89 12.90
N ILE A 283 -30.18 13.77 12.41
CA ILE A 283 -29.55 13.02 11.30
C ILE A 283 -29.46 13.93 10.07
N GLU A 284 -30.54 14.62 9.71
CA GLU A 284 -30.57 15.56 8.60
C GLU A 284 -29.53 16.68 8.75
N GLU A 285 -29.48 17.33 9.93
CA GLU A 285 -28.49 18.36 10.22
C GLU A 285 -27.05 17.84 10.14
N MET A 286 -26.78 16.63 10.65
CA MET A 286 -25.44 16.03 10.63
C MET A 286 -25.01 15.61 9.23
N VAL A 287 -25.93 15.09 8.43
CA VAL A 287 -25.66 14.77 7.02
C VAL A 287 -25.34 16.03 6.22
N GLU A 288 -26.10 17.12 6.39
CA GLU A 288 -25.83 18.38 5.68
C GLU A 288 -24.46 18.97 6.07
N LYS A 289 -24.10 18.90 7.35
CA LYS A 289 -22.78 19.32 7.84
C LYS A 289 -21.66 18.44 7.30
N ALA A 290 -21.86 17.12 7.27
CA ALA A 290 -20.89 16.18 6.71
C ALA A 290 -20.70 16.38 5.20
N GLN A 291 -21.76 16.67 4.45
CA GLN A 291 -21.66 16.99 3.02
C GLN A 291 -20.78 18.21 2.76
N LYS A 292 -21.03 19.33 3.47
CA LYS A 292 -20.24 20.56 3.35
C LYS A 292 -18.76 20.36 3.70
N GLU A 293 -18.49 19.54 4.70
CA GLU A 293 -17.13 19.20 5.12
C GLU A 293 -16.42 18.33 4.10
N VAL A 294 -17.06 17.26 3.60
CA VAL A 294 -16.49 16.41 2.55
C VAL A 294 -16.23 17.22 1.29
N GLU A 295 -17.11 18.15 0.93
CA GLU A 295 -16.89 19.06 -0.20
C GLU A 295 -15.68 19.98 -0.01
N THR A 296 -15.51 20.54 1.19
CA THR A 296 -14.35 21.37 1.54
C THR A 296 -13.06 20.55 1.48
N ASN A 297 -13.07 19.36 2.10
CA ASN A 297 -11.94 18.43 2.10
C ASN A 297 -11.57 17.98 0.69
N MET A 298 -12.55 17.69 -0.18
CA MET A 298 -12.27 17.35 -1.60
C MET A 298 -11.47 18.47 -2.26
N ARG A 299 -11.91 19.72 -2.10
CA ARG A 299 -11.21 20.85 -2.72
C ARG A 299 -9.80 21.02 -2.16
N GLU A 300 -9.64 20.99 -0.84
CA GLU A 300 -8.32 21.12 -0.18
C GLU A 300 -7.36 20.02 -0.63
N GLU A 301 -7.83 18.78 -0.73
CA GLU A 301 -7.03 17.63 -1.18
C GLU A 301 -6.63 17.73 -2.65
N GLY A 302 -7.53 18.22 -3.51
CA GLY A 302 -7.20 18.51 -4.91
C GLY A 302 -6.16 19.63 -5.04
N GLU A 303 -6.27 20.69 -4.22
CA GLU A 303 -5.29 21.79 -4.18
C GLU A 303 -3.93 21.30 -3.66
N ALA A 304 -3.93 20.47 -2.62
CA ALA A 304 -2.74 19.85 -2.06
C ALA A 304 -2.03 18.94 -3.08
N ALA A 305 -2.78 18.10 -3.81
CA ALA A 305 -2.23 17.24 -4.86
C ALA A 305 -1.58 18.04 -5.99
N ALA A 306 -2.23 19.12 -6.45
CA ALA A 306 -1.67 20.00 -7.47
C ALA A 306 -0.39 20.71 -6.98
N LEU A 307 -0.38 21.13 -5.71
CA LEU A 307 0.77 21.77 -5.07
C LEU A 307 1.95 20.80 -4.92
N GLU A 308 1.69 19.57 -4.46
CA GLU A 308 2.70 18.53 -4.25
C GLU A 308 3.44 18.19 -5.54
N VAL A 309 2.70 18.05 -6.65
CA VAL A 309 3.29 17.79 -7.97
C VAL A 309 3.95 19.06 -8.55
N GLY A 310 3.55 20.24 -8.10
CA GLY A 310 4.06 21.53 -8.57
C GLY A 310 3.35 22.04 -9.84
N ILE A 311 2.08 21.71 -10.02
CA ILE A 311 1.23 22.16 -11.13
C ILE A 311 0.34 23.29 -10.67
N HIS A 312 0.27 24.37 -11.45
CA HIS A 312 -0.50 25.57 -11.13
C HIS A 312 -1.43 25.90 -12.30
N GLY A 313 -2.51 26.66 -12.03
CA GLY A 313 -3.44 27.08 -13.06
C GLY A 313 -4.31 25.95 -13.63
N LEU A 314 -4.69 24.99 -12.79
CA LEU A 314 -5.80 24.08 -13.08
C LEU A 314 -7.12 24.81 -12.85
N HIS A 315 -8.13 24.47 -13.64
CA HIS A 315 -9.47 25.01 -13.43
C HIS A 315 -10.02 24.55 -12.05
N PRO A 316 -10.71 25.41 -11.27
CA PRO A 316 -11.22 25.04 -9.94
C PRO A 316 -12.05 23.75 -9.92
N GLU A 317 -12.78 23.50 -11.01
CA GLU A 317 -13.57 22.29 -11.16
C GLU A 317 -12.72 21.03 -11.40
N LEU A 318 -11.58 21.13 -12.10
CA LEU A 318 -10.63 20.01 -12.21
C LEU A 318 -9.97 19.73 -10.86
N ILE A 319 -9.67 20.77 -10.08
CA ILE A 319 -9.17 20.64 -8.71
C ILE A 319 -10.18 19.89 -7.83
N ARG A 320 -11.45 20.27 -7.91
CA ARG A 320 -12.54 19.58 -7.20
C ARG A 320 -12.65 18.10 -7.60
N LEU A 321 -12.56 17.79 -8.89
CA LEU A 321 -12.62 16.42 -9.42
C LEU A 321 -11.40 15.59 -9.02
N LEU A 322 -10.19 16.17 -9.00
CA LEU A 322 -8.99 15.54 -8.46
C LEU A 322 -9.21 15.17 -6.99
N GLY A 323 -9.74 16.09 -6.19
CA GLY A 323 -10.15 15.84 -4.81
C GLY A 323 -11.07 14.65 -4.64
N LYS A 324 -12.05 14.51 -5.54
CA LYS A 324 -13.01 13.39 -5.52
C LYS A 324 -12.32 12.03 -5.70
N LEU A 325 -11.19 11.96 -6.42
CA LEU A 325 -10.41 10.72 -6.57
C LEU A 325 -9.83 10.21 -5.24
N ARG A 326 -9.72 11.05 -4.20
CA ARG A 326 -9.28 10.62 -2.86
C ARG A 326 -10.17 9.55 -2.26
N TYR A 327 -11.47 9.61 -2.54
CA TYR A 327 -12.41 8.64 -1.99
C TYR A 327 -12.52 7.40 -2.88
N ARG A 328 -11.95 7.44 -4.08
CA ARG A 328 -12.01 6.34 -5.02
C ARG A 328 -10.82 5.40 -4.83
N THR A 329 -11.13 4.12 -4.76
CA THR A 329 -10.15 3.04 -4.82
C THR A 329 -10.32 2.31 -6.14
N SER A 330 -9.22 1.99 -6.82
CA SER A 330 -9.22 1.11 -8.00
C SER A 330 -8.11 0.09 -7.83
N TYR A 331 -8.45 -1.19 -7.98
CA TYR A 331 -7.52 -2.31 -7.77
C TYR A 331 -6.80 -2.28 -6.41
N GLY A 332 -7.43 -1.77 -5.34
CA GLY A 332 -6.84 -1.71 -4.00
C GLY A 332 -5.91 -0.52 -3.75
N GLN A 333 -5.74 0.37 -4.74
CA GLN A 333 -5.00 1.63 -4.61
C GLN A 333 -5.93 2.84 -4.62
N ASN A 334 -5.58 3.87 -3.87
CA ASN A 334 -6.26 5.16 -3.86
C ASN A 334 -6.00 5.91 -5.19
N ALA A 335 -7.05 6.32 -5.90
CA ALA A 335 -6.93 6.88 -7.25
C ALA A 335 -6.23 8.26 -7.28
N LEU A 336 -6.41 9.10 -6.25
CA LEU A 336 -5.70 10.37 -6.16
C LEU A 336 -4.20 10.15 -5.94
N LYS A 337 -3.85 9.27 -5.00
CA LYS A 337 -2.44 8.96 -4.71
C LYS A 337 -1.74 8.34 -5.93
N HIS A 338 -2.42 7.45 -6.65
CA HIS A 338 -1.95 6.90 -7.92
C HIS A 338 -1.70 8.03 -8.95
N SER A 339 -2.65 8.95 -9.12
CA SER A 339 -2.49 10.08 -10.06
C SER A 339 -1.30 10.98 -9.70
N ILE A 340 -1.06 11.22 -8.40
CA ILE A 340 0.12 11.97 -7.91
C ILE A 340 1.41 11.21 -8.24
N GLU A 341 1.46 9.90 -8.02
CA GLU A 341 2.63 9.06 -8.32
C GLU A 341 2.94 9.07 -9.82
N VAL A 342 1.93 8.84 -10.66
CA VAL A 342 2.07 8.87 -12.12
C VAL A 342 2.58 10.23 -12.59
N ALA A 343 2.09 11.33 -12.00
CA ALA A 343 2.59 12.66 -12.30
C ALA A 343 4.06 12.84 -11.89
N GLN A 344 4.46 12.39 -10.70
CA GLN A 344 5.85 12.46 -10.22
C GLN A 344 6.80 11.65 -11.10
N LEU A 345 6.46 10.39 -11.40
CA LEU A 345 7.21 9.52 -12.30
C LEU A 345 7.33 10.13 -13.70
N SER A 346 6.23 10.65 -14.25
CA SER A 346 6.21 11.29 -15.56
C SER A 346 7.14 12.52 -15.60
N GLY A 347 7.15 13.31 -14.52
CA GLY A 347 8.06 14.45 -14.39
C GLY A 347 9.53 14.06 -14.33
N LEU A 348 9.86 12.98 -13.60
CA LEU A 348 11.23 12.46 -13.51
C LEU A 348 11.72 11.93 -14.87
N LEU A 349 10.91 11.10 -15.53
CA LEU A 349 11.23 10.54 -16.84
C LEU A 349 11.36 11.63 -17.91
N ALA A 350 10.46 12.62 -17.90
CA ALA A 350 10.56 13.77 -18.80
C ALA A 350 11.87 14.56 -18.60
N GLY A 351 12.30 14.72 -17.35
CA GLY A 351 13.56 15.41 -17.02
C GLY A 351 14.80 14.70 -17.56
N GLU A 352 14.86 13.36 -17.47
CA GLU A 352 16.00 12.57 -17.98
C GLU A 352 16.08 12.57 -19.52
N ILE A 353 14.95 12.68 -20.21
CA ILE A 353 14.86 12.64 -21.68
C ILE A 353 14.87 14.06 -22.31
N GLY A 354 14.81 15.11 -21.49
CA GLY A 354 14.85 16.51 -21.94
C GLY A 354 13.52 17.06 -22.46
N LEU A 355 12.39 16.53 -21.98
CA LEU A 355 11.04 17.01 -22.29
C LEU A 355 10.51 17.98 -21.23
N ASP A 356 9.39 18.64 -21.51
CA ASP A 356 8.75 19.56 -20.56
C ASP A 356 8.20 18.81 -19.33
N ILE A 357 8.91 18.95 -18.22
CA ILE A 357 8.58 18.35 -16.92
C ILE A 357 7.21 18.80 -16.42
N ARG A 358 6.84 20.07 -16.61
CA ARG A 358 5.54 20.61 -16.13
C ARG A 358 4.40 20.03 -16.94
N MET A 359 4.56 19.95 -18.26
CA MET A 359 3.54 19.34 -19.12
C MET A 359 3.37 17.85 -18.81
N ALA A 360 4.47 17.10 -18.62
CA ALA A 360 4.41 15.69 -18.27
C ALA A 360 3.73 15.43 -16.93
N LYS A 361 4.03 16.25 -15.91
CA LYS A 361 3.36 16.21 -14.61
C LYS A 361 1.86 16.55 -14.70
N ARG A 362 1.49 17.57 -15.48
CA ARG A 362 0.07 17.95 -15.68
C ARG A 362 -0.70 16.85 -16.39
N ALA A 363 -0.12 16.27 -17.44
CA ALA A 363 -0.70 15.16 -18.18
C ALA A 363 -0.84 13.90 -17.30
N GLY A 364 0.19 13.56 -16.52
CA GLY A 364 0.16 12.44 -15.57
C GLY A 364 -0.85 12.64 -14.44
N LEU A 365 -1.04 13.85 -13.92
CA LEU A 365 -2.00 14.11 -12.85
C LEU A 365 -3.46 13.97 -13.34
N LEU A 366 -3.72 14.31 -14.60
CA LEU A 366 -5.07 14.32 -15.17
C LEU A 366 -5.41 13.06 -15.99
N HIS A 367 -4.46 12.15 -16.20
CA HIS A 367 -4.61 11.02 -17.13
C HIS A 367 -5.87 10.19 -16.88
N ASP A 368 -6.23 10.04 -15.60
CA ASP A 368 -7.35 9.21 -15.13
C ASP A 368 -8.49 10.02 -14.49
N ILE A 369 -8.59 11.32 -14.77
CA ILE A 369 -9.55 12.23 -14.13
C ILE A 369 -11.02 11.82 -14.34
N GLY A 370 -11.32 11.08 -15.42
CA GLY A 370 -12.67 10.60 -15.70
C GLY A 370 -13.20 9.60 -14.68
N LYS A 371 -12.31 8.96 -13.89
CA LYS A 371 -12.69 8.17 -12.70
C LYS A 371 -13.37 9.01 -11.61
N ALA A 372 -13.43 10.33 -11.72
CA ALA A 372 -14.21 11.14 -10.79
C ALA A 372 -15.73 11.17 -11.12
N VAL A 373 -16.15 10.79 -12.34
CA VAL A 373 -17.51 11.08 -12.87
C VAL A 373 -18.24 9.90 -13.54
N ASP A 374 -17.61 8.75 -13.68
CA ASP A 374 -18.15 7.57 -14.39
C ASP A 374 -19.43 6.94 -13.80
N HIS A 375 -19.74 7.18 -12.52
CA HIS A 375 -20.98 6.68 -11.91
C HIS A 375 -22.19 7.62 -12.11
N GLU A 376 -21.97 8.85 -12.56
CA GLU A 376 -23.03 9.86 -12.76
C GLU A 376 -23.40 10.03 -14.25
N MET A 377 -22.55 9.58 -15.17
CA MET A 377 -22.69 9.79 -16.61
C MET A 377 -22.40 8.51 -17.39
N GLU A 378 -23.17 8.25 -18.45
CA GLU A 378 -22.92 7.13 -19.36
C GLU A 378 -21.65 7.38 -20.20
N GLY A 379 -20.70 6.46 -20.17
CA GLY A 379 -19.46 6.52 -20.95
C GLY A 379 -18.29 5.80 -20.27
N SER A 380 -17.21 5.52 -21.00
CA SER A 380 -15.98 5.04 -20.37
C SER A 380 -15.29 6.18 -19.61
N HIS A 381 -14.51 5.86 -18.57
CA HIS A 381 -13.75 6.89 -17.83
C HIS A 381 -12.77 7.66 -18.74
N ILE A 382 -12.32 7.03 -19.83
CA ILE A 382 -11.50 7.67 -20.87
C ILE A 382 -12.31 8.75 -21.59
N GLN A 383 -13.48 8.40 -22.11
CA GLN A 383 -14.35 9.34 -22.85
C GLN A 383 -14.73 10.53 -21.97
N LEU A 384 -15.16 10.25 -20.73
CA LEU A 384 -15.53 11.28 -19.76
C LEU A 384 -14.33 12.16 -19.38
N GLY A 385 -13.14 11.57 -19.22
CA GLY A 385 -11.91 12.32 -18.96
C GLY A 385 -11.54 13.27 -20.10
N VAL A 386 -11.63 12.80 -21.35
CA VAL A 386 -11.38 13.62 -22.55
C VAL A 386 -12.38 14.77 -22.65
N GLU A 387 -13.66 14.51 -22.42
CA GLU A 387 -14.71 15.53 -22.43
C GLU A 387 -14.49 16.60 -21.35
N LEU A 388 -14.14 16.19 -20.13
CA LEU A 388 -13.81 17.10 -19.03
C LEU A 388 -12.61 17.98 -19.37
N CYS A 389 -11.51 17.38 -19.83
CA CYS A 389 -10.32 18.12 -20.21
C CYS A 389 -10.58 19.07 -21.40
N LYS A 390 -11.42 18.67 -22.37
CA LYS A 390 -11.86 19.55 -23.47
C LYS A 390 -12.69 20.72 -22.96
N LYS A 391 -13.66 20.46 -22.07
CA LYS A 391 -14.55 21.47 -21.47
C LYS A 391 -13.76 22.55 -20.74
N TYR A 392 -12.71 22.16 -20.01
CA TYR A 392 -11.84 23.10 -19.28
C TYR A 392 -10.60 23.57 -20.07
N LYS A 393 -10.58 23.34 -21.38
CA LYS A 393 -9.58 23.87 -22.33
C LYS A 393 -8.14 23.44 -22.02
N GLU A 394 -7.96 22.19 -21.60
CA GLU A 394 -6.63 21.59 -21.48
C GLU A 394 -5.96 21.40 -22.85
N SER A 395 -4.63 21.30 -22.85
CA SER A 395 -3.85 21.20 -24.08
C SER A 395 -4.08 19.89 -24.85
N ALA A 396 -3.82 19.90 -26.16
CA ALA A 396 -3.92 18.70 -27.00
C ALA A 396 -3.06 17.53 -26.50
N ILE A 397 -1.92 17.82 -25.86
CA ILE A 397 -1.04 16.80 -25.26
C ILE A 397 -1.75 16.09 -24.11
N VAL A 398 -2.38 16.86 -23.20
CA VAL A 398 -3.15 16.31 -22.06
C VAL A 398 -4.35 15.51 -22.58
N LEU A 399 -5.06 16.02 -23.58
CA LEU A 399 -6.19 15.31 -24.20
C LEU A 399 -5.77 13.96 -24.78
N ASN A 400 -4.71 13.94 -25.59
CA ASN A 400 -4.22 12.70 -26.18
C ASN A 400 -3.69 11.75 -25.10
N THR A 401 -3.04 12.25 -24.04
CA THR A 401 -2.62 11.40 -22.92
C THR A 401 -3.80 10.70 -22.24
N VAL A 402 -4.87 11.45 -21.94
CA VAL A 402 -6.09 10.86 -21.36
C VAL A 402 -6.71 9.86 -22.34
N GLU A 403 -6.68 10.11 -23.64
CA GLU A 403 -7.24 9.21 -24.65
C GLU A 403 -6.39 7.94 -24.88
N SER A 404 -5.06 8.04 -24.81
CA SER A 404 -4.14 6.98 -25.23
C SER A 404 -3.53 6.17 -24.08
N HIS A 405 -3.68 6.57 -22.81
CA HIS A 405 -2.96 5.93 -21.70
C HIS A 405 -3.25 4.43 -21.55
N HIS A 406 -4.47 3.97 -21.87
CA HIS A 406 -4.82 2.54 -21.92
C HIS A 406 -4.49 1.84 -23.25
N GLY A 407 -4.01 2.57 -24.26
CA GLY A 407 -3.64 2.01 -25.57
C GLY A 407 -4.78 1.92 -26.59
N ASP A 408 -5.94 2.52 -26.31
CA ASP A 408 -7.09 2.52 -27.22
C ASP A 408 -6.85 3.38 -28.47
N VAL A 409 -6.01 4.40 -28.34
CA VAL A 409 -5.59 5.32 -29.41
C VAL A 409 -4.08 5.44 -29.40
N GLU A 410 -3.47 5.64 -30.57
CA GLU A 410 -2.02 5.84 -30.64
C GLU A 410 -1.58 7.13 -29.92
N PRO A 411 -0.52 7.06 -29.08
CA PRO A 411 0.05 8.24 -28.45
C PRO A 411 0.70 9.14 -29.51
N GLN A 412 0.27 10.40 -29.57
CA GLN A 412 0.74 11.39 -30.54
C GLN A 412 1.93 12.21 -30.02
N SER A 413 2.33 12.02 -28.76
CA SER A 413 3.44 12.72 -28.14
C SER A 413 4.26 11.79 -27.25
N LEU A 414 5.55 12.09 -27.10
CA LEU A 414 6.44 11.37 -26.18
C LEU A 414 5.96 11.48 -24.72
N ILE A 415 5.27 12.57 -24.36
CA ILE A 415 4.68 12.76 -23.03
C ILE A 415 3.57 11.73 -22.79
N ALA A 416 2.72 11.46 -23.78
CA ALA A 416 1.69 10.43 -23.67
C ALA A 416 2.31 9.03 -23.46
N CYS A 417 3.40 8.71 -24.16
CA CYS A 417 4.15 7.47 -23.94
C CYS A 417 4.76 7.39 -22.54
N ILE A 418 5.30 8.50 -22.03
CA ILE A 418 5.86 8.58 -20.67
C ILE A 418 4.79 8.35 -19.62
N VAL A 419 3.62 8.97 -19.77
CA VAL A 419 2.52 8.82 -18.82
C VAL A 419 2.01 7.38 -18.83
N GLN A 420 1.87 6.75 -19.99
CA GLN A 420 1.51 5.34 -20.10
C GLN A 420 2.55 4.42 -19.43
N ALA A 421 3.84 4.70 -19.59
CA ALA A 421 4.89 3.97 -18.90
C ALA A 421 4.83 4.18 -17.37
N ALA A 422 4.60 5.42 -16.92
CA ALA A 422 4.48 5.78 -15.51
C ALA A 422 3.25 5.14 -14.84
N ASP A 423 2.11 5.13 -15.52
CA ASP A 423 0.88 4.43 -15.09
C ASP A 423 1.15 2.93 -14.92
N THR A 424 1.74 2.30 -15.93
CA THR A 424 2.12 0.88 -15.87
C THR A 424 3.07 0.58 -14.70
N ILE A 425 4.05 1.45 -14.44
CA ILE A 425 4.99 1.31 -13.32
C ILE A 425 4.26 1.42 -11.97
N SER A 426 3.36 2.39 -11.81
CA SER A 426 2.56 2.57 -10.58
C SER A 426 1.63 1.36 -10.34
N ALA A 427 1.02 0.84 -11.40
CA ALA A 427 0.10 -0.30 -11.33
C ALA A 427 0.80 -1.66 -11.09
N ALA A 428 2.05 -1.83 -11.50
CA ALA A 428 2.78 -3.10 -11.48
C ALA A 428 3.55 -3.39 -10.17
N ARG A 429 3.59 -2.48 -9.18
CA ARG A 429 4.37 -2.69 -7.94
C ARG A 429 3.80 -3.83 -7.07
N PRO A 430 4.62 -4.80 -6.62
CA PRO A 430 4.19 -5.87 -5.72
C PRO A 430 3.56 -5.32 -4.44
N GLY A 431 2.36 -5.76 -4.10
CA GLY A 431 1.54 -5.21 -2.99
C GLY A 431 0.38 -4.33 -3.44
N ALA A 432 0.43 -3.77 -4.66
CA ALA A 432 -0.68 -3.05 -5.30
C ALA A 432 -1.86 -3.97 -5.65
N ARG A 433 -1.55 -5.19 -6.07
CA ARG A 433 -2.52 -6.23 -6.38
C ARG A 433 -2.36 -7.38 -5.38
N ARG A 434 -3.01 -7.26 -4.22
CA ARG A 434 -3.56 -8.49 -3.61
C ARG A 434 -4.66 -8.96 -4.56
N GLU A 435 -4.71 -10.26 -4.87
CA GLU A 435 -5.79 -10.84 -5.67
C GLU A 435 -7.13 -10.27 -5.19
N THR A 436 -7.78 -9.51 -6.07
CA THR A 436 -9.00 -8.77 -5.77
C THR A 436 -10.08 -9.74 -5.29
N LEU A 437 -10.80 -9.35 -4.23
CA LEU A 437 -12.01 -10.04 -3.76
C LEU A 437 -12.94 -10.37 -4.93
N GLU A 438 -12.99 -9.53 -5.96
CA GLU A 438 -13.76 -9.73 -7.18
C GLU A 438 -13.30 -10.91 -8.04
N THR A 439 -11.98 -11.12 -8.18
CA THR A 439 -11.45 -12.32 -8.87
C THR A 439 -11.76 -13.56 -8.06
N TYR A 440 -11.70 -13.47 -6.73
CA TYR A 440 -12.09 -14.55 -5.83
C TYR A 440 -13.60 -14.84 -5.88
N THR A 441 -14.47 -13.82 -5.88
CA THR A 441 -15.93 -13.97 -6.02
C THR A 441 -16.29 -14.53 -7.40
N ASN A 442 -15.65 -14.04 -8.48
CA ASN A 442 -15.85 -14.58 -9.82
C ASN A 442 -15.35 -16.03 -9.93
N ARG A 443 -14.25 -16.38 -9.24
CA ARG A 443 -13.76 -17.77 -9.15
C ARG A 443 -14.74 -18.69 -8.42
N LEU A 444 -15.26 -18.26 -7.27
CA LEU A 444 -16.28 -19.01 -6.52
C LEU A 444 -17.54 -19.20 -7.37
N LYS A 445 -17.98 -18.14 -8.05
CA LYS A 445 -19.14 -18.17 -8.93
C LYS A 445 -18.93 -19.09 -10.14
N GLN A 446 -17.77 -19.04 -10.79
CA GLN A 446 -17.43 -19.96 -11.88
C GLN A 446 -17.40 -21.42 -11.41
N LEU A 447 -16.90 -21.67 -10.21
CA LEU A 447 -16.85 -23.00 -9.62
C LEU A 447 -18.25 -23.53 -9.28
N GLU A 448 -19.15 -22.64 -8.82
CA GLU A 448 -20.58 -22.94 -8.64
C GLU A 448 -21.30 -23.16 -9.98
N ASP A 449 -21.04 -22.33 -11.00
CA ASP A 449 -21.64 -22.44 -12.33
C ASP A 449 -21.22 -23.75 -13.04
N ILE A 450 -19.93 -24.12 -12.95
CA ILE A 450 -19.43 -25.39 -13.47
C ILE A 450 -20.16 -26.56 -12.81
N THR A 451 -20.33 -26.52 -11.48
CA THR A 451 -21.01 -27.59 -10.76
C THR A 451 -22.51 -27.65 -11.02
N ASN A 452 -23.18 -26.50 -11.13
CA ASN A 452 -24.61 -26.42 -11.46
C ASN A 452 -24.92 -26.83 -12.91
N SER A 453 -23.92 -26.89 -13.80
CA SER A 453 -24.11 -27.33 -15.19
C SER A 453 -24.35 -28.84 -15.34
N PHE A 454 -24.08 -29.64 -14.30
CA PHE A 454 -24.24 -31.09 -14.33
C PHE A 454 -25.69 -31.51 -14.08
N LYS A 455 -26.16 -32.48 -14.86
CA LYS A 455 -27.54 -32.99 -14.77
C LYS A 455 -27.78 -33.67 -13.42
N GLY A 456 -28.87 -33.31 -12.75
CA GLY A 456 -29.28 -33.86 -11.45
C GLY A 456 -28.72 -33.12 -10.23
N VAL A 457 -27.92 -32.06 -10.43
CA VAL A 457 -27.57 -31.09 -9.40
C VAL A 457 -28.72 -30.10 -9.20
N ASP A 458 -29.17 -29.92 -7.96
CA ASP A 458 -30.15 -28.90 -7.57
C ASP A 458 -29.44 -27.57 -7.28
N LYS A 459 -28.43 -27.60 -6.39
CA LYS A 459 -27.62 -26.44 -6.00
C LYS A 459 -26.21 -26.83 -5.61
N SER A 460 -25.24 -25.97 -5.88
CA SER A 460 -23.87 -26.08 -5.38
C SER A 460 -23.47 -24.87 -4.55
N PHE A 461 -22.54 -25.09 -3.62
CA PHE A 461 -21.96 -24.05 -2.77
C PHE A 461 -20.45 -24.25 -2.67
N ALA A 462 -19.69 -23.21 -2.99
CA ALA A 462 -18.25 -23.20 -2.76
C ALA A 462 -17.95 -22.76 -1.31
N ILE A 463 -17.38 -23.64 -0.50
CA ILE A 463 -17.10 -23.48 0.94
C ILE A 463 -15.57 -23.45 1.17
N GLN A 464 -15.14 -22.98 2.34
CA GLN A 464 -13.73 -22.93 2.75
C GLN A 464 -12.83 -22.21 1.73
N ALA A 465 -13.29 -21.04 1.32
CA ALA A 465 -12.60 -20.22 0.34
C ALA A 465 -12.28 -20.92 -0.99
N GLY A 466 -13.23 -21.72 -1.48
CA GLY A 466 -13.12 -22.41 -2.77
C GLY A 466 -12.33 -23.71 -2.71
N ARG A 467 -11.89 -24.15 -1.51
CA ARG A 467 -11.20 -25.43 -1.30
C ARG A 467 -12.15 -26.61 -1.09
N GLU A 468 -13.43 -26.34 -0.88
CA GLU A 468 -14.48 -27.36 -0.80
C GLU A 468 -15.68 -26.94 -1.64
N VAL A 469 -16.30 -27.89 -2.33
CA VAL A 469 -17.55 -27.68 -3.07
C VAL A 469 -18.57 -28.66 -2.56
N ARG A 470 -19.70 -28.14 -2.09
CA ARG A 470 -20.82 -28.94 -1.59
C ARG A 470 -21.96 -28.90 -2.59
N ILE A 471 -22.38 -30.06 -3.04
CA ILE A 471 -23.30 -30.23 -4.17
C ILE A 471 -24.53 -30.98 -3.67
N MET A 472 -25.68 -30.34 -3.75
CA MET A 472 -26.98 -30.90 -3.40
C MET A 472 -27.58 -31.49 -4.67
N VAL A 473 -27.88 -32.79 -4.66
CA VAL A 473 -28.47 -33.49 -5.81
C VAL A 473 -29.95 -33.77 -5.60
N VAL A 474 -30.70 -33.81 -6.70
CA VAL A 474 -32.12 -34.17 -6.69
C VAL A 474 -32.25 -35.69 -6.42
N PRO A 475 -32.83 -36.12 -5.28
CA PRO A 475 -32.84 -37.53 -4.91
C PRO A 475 -33.54 -38.46 -5.90
N ASP A 476 -34.52 -37.93 -6.64
CA ASP A 476 -35.32 -38.68 -7.62
C ASP A 476 -34.59 -38.89 -8.96
N GLN A 477 -33.50 -38.14 -9.22
CA GLN A 477 -32.76 -38.21 -10.48
C GLN A 477 -31.40 -38.89 -10.34
N ILE A 478 -30.83 -38.93 -9.14
CA ILE A 478 -29.50 -39.47 -8.86
C ILE A 478 -29.61 -40.52 -7.75
N ASN A 479 -29.16 -41.73 -8.04
CA ASN A 479 -29.04 -42.81 -7.07
C ASN A 479 -27.65 -42.80 -6.38
N ASP A 480 -27.45 -43.65 -5.38
CA ASP A 480 -26.23 -43.62 -4.56
C ASP A 480 -24.96 -44.00 -5.36
N ASP A 481 -25.07 -44.85 -6.40
CA ASP A 481 -23.96 -45.20 -7.27
C ASP A 481 -23.62 -44.04 -8.23
N ASP A 482 -24.64 -43.36 -8.74
CA ASP A 482 -24.51 -42.18 -9.61
C ASP A 482 -23.85 -41.00 -8.87
N MET A 483 -24.00 -40.90 -7.55
CA MET A 483 -23.33 -39.87 -6.74
C MET A 483 -21.80 -39.98 -6.81
N VAL A 484 -21.27 -41.21 -6.81
CA VAL A 484 -19.83 -41.45 -6.85
C VAL A 484 -19.26 -41.07 -8.22
N LEU A 485 -19.99 -41.40 -9.29
CA LEU A 485 -19.62 -41.02 -10.65
C LEU A 485 -19.69 -39.51 -10.85
N LEU A 486 -20.78 -38.88 -10.39
CA LEU A 486 -20.97 -37.44 -10.48
C LEU A 486 -19.86 -36.67 -9.75
N ALA A 487 -19.49 -37.11 -8.53
CA ALA A 487 -18.42 -36.48 -7.77
C ALA A 487 -17.08 -36.49 -8.54
N ARG A 488 -16.79 -37.60 -9.24
CA ARG A 488 -15.56 -37.79 -10.01
C ARG A 488 -15.55 -37.00 -11.32
N ASP A 489 -16.68 -36.94 -12.00
CA ASP A 489 -16.81 -36.17 -13.25
C ASP A 489 -16.71 -34.67 -12.98
N ILE A 490 -17.33 -34.21 -11.89
CA ILE A 490 -17.22 -32.83 -11.43
C ILE A 490 -15.79 -32.49 -11.00
N SER A 491 -15.12 -33.34 -10.22
CA SER A 491 -13.74 -33.06 -9.79
C SER A 491 -12.80 -32.94 -10.99
N LYS A 492 -12.96 -33.81 -12.00
CA LYS A 492 -12.16 -33.76 -13.22
C LYS A 492 -12.47 -32.51 -14.06
N LYS A 493 -13.74 -32.12 -14.16
CA LYS A 493 -14.13 -30.93 -14.92
C LYS A 493 -13.61 -29.63 -14.28
N ILE A 494 -13.59 -29.56 -12.96
CA ILE A 494 -12.98 -28.45 -12.22
C ILE A 494 -11.47 -28.41 -12.49
N GLU A 495 -10.78 -29.55 -12.43
CA GLU A 495 -9.34 -29.65 -12.73
C GLU A 495 -9.00 -29.21 -14.16
N GLU A 496 -9.85 -29.52 -15.15
CA GLU A 496 -9.64 -29.12 -16.54
C GLU A 496 -9.99 -27.64 -16.83
N SER A 497 -10.90 -27.05 -16.06
CA SER A 497 -11.49 -25.73 -16.38
C SER A 497 -10.98 -24.59 -15.51
N LEU A 498 -10.38 -24.89 -14.35
CA LEU A 498 -9.90 -23.90 -13.38
C LEU A 498 -8.49 -24.25 -12.91
N GLU A 499 -7.54 -23.33 -13.10
CA GLU A 499 -6.22 -23.44 -12.49
C GLU A 499 -6.31 -23.10 -10.99
N TYR A 500 -6.07 -24.09 -10.12
CA TYR A 500 -6.18 -23.91 -8.66
C TYR A 500 -4.90 -24.34 -7.92
N PRO A 501 -4.34 -23.49 -7.02
CA PRO A 501 -3.20 -23.88 -6.20
C PRO A 501 -3.65 -24.76 -5.02
N GLY A 502 -3.66 -26.07 -5.26
CA GLY A 502 -3.97 -27.10 -4.25
C GLY A 502 -5.12 -28.00 -4.65
N GLN A 503 -5.60 -28.82 -3.71
CA GLN A 503 -6.70 -29.75 -3.95
C GLN A 503 -8.04 -29.13 -3.56
N ILE A 504 -9.06 -29.33 -4.40
CA ILE A 504 -10.45 -28.97 -4.13
C ILE A 504 -11.21 -30.24 -3.74
N LYS A 505 -11.87 -30.20 -2.58
CA LYS A 505 -12.67 -31.31 -2.07
C LYS A 505 -14.10 -31.23 -2.60
N VAL A 506 -14.56 -32.23 -3.33
CA VAL A 506 -15.94 -32.31 -3.86
C VAL A 506 -16.79 -33.20 -2.96
N ASN A 507 -17.85 -32.64 -2.37
CA ASN A 507 -18.80 -33.34 -1.51
C ASN A 507 -20.19 -33.32 -2.17
N VAL A 508 -20.69 -34.50 -2.54
CA VAL A 508 -22.05 -34.65 -3.08
C VAL A 508 -22.97 -35.15 -1.98
N ILE A 509 -24.10 -34.46 -1.78
CA ILE A 509 -25.07 -34.73 -0.72
C ILE A 509 -26.45 -34.94 -1.33
N ARG A 510 -27.06 -36.08 -1.00
CA ARG A 510 -28.44 -36.42 -1.34
C ARG A 510 -29.26 -36.39 -0.06
N GLU A 511 -30.22 -35.47 0.02
CA GLU A 511 -31.07 -35.30 1.21
C GLU A 511 -32.54 -35.44 0.81
N SER A 512 -33.29 -36.32 1.50
CA SER A 512 -34.74 -36.44 1.36
C SER A 512 -35.41 -36.02 2.66
N ARG A 513 -36.41 -35.13 2.58
CA ARG A 513 -37.16 -34.63 3.74
C ARG A 513 -38.62 -35.04 3.61
N VAL A 514 -39.09 -35.81 4.57
CA VAL A 514 -40.51 -36.16 4.72
C VAL A 514 -41.04 -35.47 5.97
N THR A 515 -42.13 -34.74 5.84
CA THR A 515 -42.78 -34.03 6.94
C THR A 515 -44.21 -34.51 7.05
N ASP A 516 -44.63 -34.94 8.23
CA ASP A 516 -46.00 -35.38 8.51
C ASP A 516 -46.53 -34.63 9.74
N TYR A 517 -47.83 -34.40 9.78
CA TYR A 517 -48.49 -33.64 10.83
C TYR A 517 -49.55 -34.53 11.51
N ALA A 518 -49.32 -34.87 12.77
CA ALA A 518 -50.31 -35.54 13.59
C ALA A 518 -51.43 -34.57 14.02
N LYS A 519 -52.68 -35.05 14.07
CA LYS A 519 -53.82 -34.30 14.62
C LYS A 519 -53.96 -34.49 16.11
#